data_AF-A0A4R1K400-F1
#
_entry.id   AF-A0A4R1K400-F1
#
_cell.length_a   1.000
_cell.length_b   1.000
_cell.length_c   1.000
_cell.angle_alpha   90.00
_cell.angle_beta   90.00
_cell.angle_gamma   90.00
#
_symmetry.space_group_name_H-M   'P 1'
#
loop_
_entity.id
_entity.type
_entity.pdbx_description
1 polymer ?
#
loop_
_entity_poly.entity_id
_entity_poly.type
_entity_poly.pdbx_seq_one_letter_code
_entity_poly.pdbx_strand_id
1 'polypeptide(L)'
;MEIRKDLESVAPYISRLISVGEEFRAFDKDWSHLKNQEDFRFVSRVPYEKRHKVEAVYADGRDMAIYMYDALLSINSDFSRYPTLTAIVEAFKNTWVYGSYDPEVPNVASDVCVEHDVDLWSVKQMVALFKKQEQLLAAVRVTLQMLQNSDLYKMENGIPVMKQEANIQVSGNSGSSININSSGATASVTVNYNEPTIFADMISAIKSNDLDNETEKVLIDNVQALAASHQSGGFKEAYKDFMQNVSAHITVFSPFISGLAALL
;
A
#
# COMPACT_ATOMS: atom_id res chain seq x y z
N MET A 1 -7.34 -12.29 -11.77
CA MET A 1 -6.88 -13.68 -11.52
C MET A 1 -7.12 -13.97 -10.06
N GLU A 2 -7.75 -15.09 -9.75
CA GLU A 2 -8.01 -15.52 -8.37
C GLU A 2 -6.75 -16.20 -7.80
N ILE A 3 -6.26 -15.71 -6.66
CA ILE A 3 -5.10 -16.30 -5.96
C ILE A 3 -5.59 -17.48 -5.12
N ARG A 4 -4.82 -18.58 -5.10
CA ARG A 4 -5.11 -19.76 -4.28
C ARG A 4 -5.32 -19.38 -2.80
N LYS A 5 -6.33 -19.99 -2.18
CA LYS A 5 -6.87 -19.57 -0.87
C LYS A 5 -5.86 -19.60 0.27
N ASP A 6 -4.91 -20.53 0.23
CA ASP A 6 -3.85 -20.64 1.23
C ASP A 6 -2.84 -19.47 1.17
N LEU A 7 -2.80 -18.72 0.06
CA LEU A 7 -1.97 -17.52 -0.10
C LEU A 7 -2.78 -16.22 0.01
N GLU A 8 -4.04 -16.28 0.44
CA GLU A 8 -4.96 -15.13 0.44
C GLU A 8 -4.42 -13.94 1.25
N SER A 9 -3.81 -14.21 2.42
CA SER A 9 -3.23 -13.17 3.28
C SER A 9 -2.04 -12.42 2.64
N VAL A 10 -1.46 -12.96 1.57
CA VAL A 10 -0.35 -12.36 0.82
C VAL A 10 -0.68 -12.16 -0.66
N ALA A 11 -1.97 -12.23 -1.02
CA ALA A 11 -2.44 -12.16 -2.41
C ALA A 11 -1.94 -10.95 -3.22
N PRO A 12 -1.77 -9.73 -2.64
CA PRO A 12 -1.21 -8.60 -3.37
C PRO A 12 0.22 -8.86 -3.87
N TYR A 13 1.05 -9.52 -3.06
CA TYR A 13 2.44 -9.84 -3.42
C TYR A 13 2.51 -10.96 -4.46
N ILE A 14 1.66 -11.98 -4.33
CA ILE A 14 1.56 -13.06 -5.35
C ILE A 14 1.07 -12.50 -6.68
N SER A 15 0.06 -11.64 -6.65
CA SER A 15 -0.44 -10.97 -7.86
C SER A 15 0.66 -10.17 -8.55
N ARG A 16 1.48 -9.43 -7.78
CA ARG A 16 2.63 -8.70 -8.31
C ARG A 16 3.63 -9.62 -8.98
N LEU A 17 3.99 -10.76 -8.37
CA LEU A 17 4.91 -11.75 -8.96
C LEU A 17 4.37 -12.27 -10.30
N ILE A 18 3.09 -12.60 -10.36
CA ILE A 18 2.46 -13.11 -11.58
C ILE A 18 2.38 -12.04 -12.67
N SER A 19 2.06 -10.79 -12.33
CA SER A 19 2.13 -9.69 -13.30
C SER A 19 3.52 -9.50 -13.88
N VAL A 20 4.58 -9.64 -13.07
CA VAL A 20 5.96 -9.64 -13.57
C VAL A 20 6.24 -10.85 -14.47
N GLY A 21 5.67 -12.01 -14.17
CA GLY A 21 5.73 -13.20 -15.03
C GLY A 21 5.14 -12.98 -16.42
N GLU A 22 4.01 -12.26 -16.52
CA GLU A 22 3.42 -11.92 -17.83
C GLU A 22 4.32 -10.97 -18.65
N GLU A 23 5.04 -10.05 -18.01
CA GLU A 23 6.05 -9.23 -18.70
C GLU A 23 7.19 -10.09 -19.27
N PHE A 24 7.69 -11.06 -18.50
CA PHE A 24 8.71 -12.00 -18.98
C PHE A 24 8.19 -12.88 -20.13
N ARG A 25 6.91 -13.26 -20.11
CA ARG A 25 6.28 -14.01 -21.20
C ARG A 25 6.29 -13.20 -22.49
N ALA A 26 6.03 -11.89 -22.42
CA ALA A 26 6.11 -11.01 -23.59
C ALA A 26 7.53 -10.96 -24.17
N PHE A 27 8.56 -10.96 -23.32
CA PHE A 27 9.94 -10.89 -23.76
C PHE A 27 10.41 -12.10 -24.56
N ASP A 28 9.90 -13.31 -24.32
CA ASP A 28 10.26 -14.49 -25.15
C ASP A 28 9.98 -14.23 -26.65
N LYS A 29 8.84 -13.58 -26.94
CA LYS A 29 8.51 -13.16 -28.30
C LYS A 29 9.48 -12.11 -28.83
N ASP A 30 9.82 -11.11 -28.02
CA ASP A 30 10.73 -10.04 -28.41
C ASP A 30 12.13 -10.58 -28.70
N TRP A 31 12.66 -11.47 -27.84
CA TRP A 31 13.93 -12.17 -28.08
C TRP A 31 13.93 -12.93 -29.39
N SER A 32 12.89 -13.72 -29.64
CA SER A 32 12.75 -14.49 -30.89
C SER A 32 12.70 -13.59 -32.13
N HIS A 33 12.00 -12.46 -32.03
CA HIS A 33 11.91 -11.46 -33.10
C HIS A 33 13.30 -10.84 -33.37
N LEU A 34 13.98 -10.34 -32.34
CA LEU A 34 15.32 -9.72 -32.48
C LEU A 34 16.35 -10.68 -33.09
N LYS A 35 16.29 -11.98 -32.77
CA LYS A 35 17.21 -12.99 -33.32
C LYS A 35 16.95 -13.35 -34.77
N ASN A 36 15.68 -13.38 -35.19
CA ASN A 36 15.29 -14.05 -36.43
C ASN A 36 14.75 -13.11 -37.51
N GLN A 37 14.23 -11.93 -37.14
CA GLN A 37 13.47 -11.05 -38.04
C GLN A 37 14.20 -9.73 -38.34
N GLU A 38 15.29 -9.47 -37.62
CA GLU A 38 16.05 -8.23 -37.71
C GLU A 38 17.42 -8.46 -38.36
N ASP A 39 18.39 -7.61 -38.03
CA ASP A 39 19.73 -7.63 -38.61
C ASP A 39 20.70 -8.62 -37.95
N PHE A 40 20.26 -9.43 -36.97
CA PHE A 40 21.11 -10.36 -36.23
C PHE A 40 21.82 -11.39 -37.12
N ARG A 41 21.27 -11.73 -38.29
CA ARG A 41 21.95 -12.61 -39.27
C ARG A 41 23.35 -12.12 -39.65
N PHE A 42 23.62 -10.82 -39.52
CA PHE A 42 24.92 -10.22 -39.81
C PHE A 42 25.93 -10.37 -38.68
N VAL A 43 25.58 -11.06 -37.58
CA VAL A 43 26.55 -11.52 -36.55
C VAL A 43 27.68 -12.36 -37.16
N SER A 44 27.47 -12.92 -38.36
CA SER A 44 28.52 -13.60 -39.12
C SER A 44 29.72 -12.71 -39.47
N ARG A 45 29.56 -11.38 -39.43
CA ARG A 45 30.64 -10.39 -39.62
C ARG A 45 31.60 -10.32 -38.44
N VAL A 46 31.16 -10.73 -37.26
CA VAL A 46 32.03 -10.93 -36.08
C VAL A 46 32.90 -12.16 -36.33
N PRO A 47 34.22 -12.11 -36.01
CA PRO A 47 35.11 -13.26 -36.09
C PRO A 47 34.55 -14.49 -35.38
N TYR A 48 34.74 -15.66 -36.00
CA TYR A 48 34.12 -16.91 -35.57
C TYR A 48 34.41 -17.25 -34.10
N GLU A 49 35.63 -17.02 -33.66
CA GLU A 49 36.12 -17.26 -32.30
C GLU A 49 35.53 -16.31 -31.25
N LYS A 50 34.98 -15.16 -31.65
CA LYS A 50 34.33 -14.18 -30.75
C LYS A 50 32.81 -14.19 -30.86
N ARG A 51 32.26 -14.76 -31.94
CA ARG A 51 30.81 -14.74 -32.24
C ARG A 51 29.94 -15.26 -31.10
N HIS A 52 30.37 -16.33 -30.44
CA HIS A 52 29.64 -16.94 -29.32
C HIS A 52 29.38 -15.93 -28.18
N LYS A 53 30.24 -14.93 -28.00
CA LYS A 53 30.08 -13.89 -26.99
C LYS A 53 28.93 -12.92 -27.32
N VAL A 54 28.72 -12.66 -28.60
CA VAL A 54 27.57 -11.85 -29.06
C VAL A 54 26.31 -12.71 -29.10
N GLU A 55 26.41 -14.01 -29.38
CA GLU A 55 25.25 -14.90 -29.33
C GLU A 55 24.77 -15.19 -27.90
N ALA A 56 25.65 -15.07 -26.90
CA ALA A 56 25.31 -15.24 -25.49
C ALA A 56 24.23 -14.25 -25.02
N VAL A 57 24.20 -13.00 -25.52
CA VAL A 57 23.15 -12.04 -25.09
C VAL A 57 21.74 -12.53 -25.46
N TYR A 58 21.60 -13.20 -26.60
CA TYR A 58 20.34 -13.82 -26.99
C TYR A 58 20.06 -15.09 -26.18
N ALA A 59 21.04 -15.98 -26.07
CA ALA A 59 20.87 -17.28 -25.41
C ALA A 59 20.48 -17.09 -23.94
N ASP A 60 21.27 -16.34 -23.19
CA ASP A 60 21.06 -16.11 -21.77
C ASP A 60 19.85 -15.21 -21.53
N GLY A 61 19.68 -14.17 -22.37
CA GLY A 61 18.56 -13.26 -22.26
C GLY A 61 17.21 -13.96 -22.43
N ARG A 62 17.10 -14.83 -23.44
CA ARG A 62 15.88 -15.60 -23.70
C ARG A 62 15.66 -16.71 -22.68
N ASP A 63 16.71 -17.41 -22.25
CA ASP A 63 16.59 -18.44 -21.23
C ASP A 63 16.10 -17.86 -19.90
N MET A 64 16.60 -16.67 -19.52
CA MET A 64 16.07 -15.90 -18.38
C MET A 64 14.58 -15.64 -18.53
N ALA A 65 14.14 -15.17 -19.70
CA ALA A 65 12.73 -14.85 -19.94
C ALA A 65 11.84 -16.08 -19.76
N ILE A 66 12.25 -17.20 -20.37
CA ILE A 66 11.51 -18.46 -20.33
C ILE A 66 11.42 -18.99 -18.90
N TYR A 67 12.57 -19.08 -18.23
CA TYR A 67 12.62 -19.53 -16.85
C TYR A 67 11.73 -18.67 -15.93
N MET A 68 11.83 -17.34 -16.04
CA MET A 68 11.14 -16.43 -15.14
C MET A 68 9.63 -16.41 -15.36
N TYR A 69 9.14 -16.42 -16.61
CA TYR A 69 7.69 -16.48 -16.80
C TYR A 69 7.13 -17.82 -16.33
N ASP A 70 7.79 -18.94 -16.62
CA ASP A 70 7.31 -20.26 -16.21
C ASP A 70 7.24 -20.36 -14.68
N ALA A 71 8.33 -19.99 -14.00
CA ALA A 71 8.43 -20.04 -12.56
C ALA A 71 7.38 -19.13 -11.89
N LEU A 72 7.25 -17.88 -12.33
CA LEU A 72 6.35 -16.90 -11.69
C LEU A 72 4.87 -17.21 -11.92
N LEU A 73 4.50 -17.60 -13.15
CA LEU A 73 3.11 -17.86 -13.50
C LEU A 73 2.60 -19.18 -12.89
N SER A 74 3.51 -20.14 -12.66
CA SER A 74 3.19 -21.42 -12.05
C SER A 74 2.99 -21.37 -10.53
N ILE A 75 3.34 -20.26 -9.86
CA ILE A 75 3.15 -20.08 -8.40
C ILE A 75 1.71 -20.40 -7.96
N ASN A 76 0.72 -20.04 -8.79
CA ASN A 76 -0.68 -20.16 -8.42
C ASN A 76 -1.30 -21.53 -8.76
N SER A 77 -0.64 -22.35 -9.57
CA SER A 77 -1.22 -23.58 -10.14
C SER A 77 -0.39 -24.84 -9.92
N ASP A 78 0.94 -24.73 -9.83
CA ASP A 78 1.83 -25.88 -9.64
C ASP A 78 2.09 -26.13 -8.15
N PHE A 79 1.18 -26.87 -7.53
CA PHE A 79 1.31 -27.29 -6.13
C PHE A 79 2.46 -28.29 -5.91
N SER A 80 2.98 -28.93 -6.96
CA SER A 80 4.11 -29.86 -6.83
C SER A 80 5.42 -29.12 -6.60
N ARG A 81 5.59 -27.98 -7.28
CA ARG A 81 6.75 -27.09 -7.14
C ARG A 81 6.57 -26.06 -6.02
N TYR A 82 5.34 -25.60 -5.81
CA TYR A 82 5.01 -24.50 -4.91
C TYR A 82 3.93 -24.91 -3.88
N PRO A 83 4.16 -25.92 -3.03
CA PRO A 83 3.14 -26.37 -2.07
C PRO A 83 2.80 -25.33 -1.00
N THR A 84 3.76 -24.49 -0.59
CA THR A 84 3.63 -23.50 0.50
C THR A 84 4.32 -22.18 0.15
N LEU A 85 4.07 -21.12 0.94
CA LEU A 85 4.75 -19.84 0.74
C LEU A 85 6.28 -19.96 0.92
N THR A 86 6.71 -20.80 1.85
CA THR A 86 8.11 -21.13 2.09
C THR A 86 8.72 -21.76 0.85
N ALA A 87 8.07 -22.78 0.26
CA ALA A 87 8.58 -23.43 -0.95
C ALA A 87 8.69 -22.44 -2.13
N ILE A 88 7.75 -21.52 -2.27
CA ILE A 88 7.81 -20.44 -3.28
C ILE A 88 9.08 -19.61 -3.08
N VAL A 89 9.32 -19.11 -1.87
CA VAL A 89 10.48 -18.28 -1.58
C VAL A 89 11.79 -19.03 -1.80
N GLU A 90 11.88 -20.26 -1.29
CA GLU A 90 13.10 -21.09 -1.38
C GLU A 90 13.44 -21.44 -2.83
N ALA A 91 12.44 -21.69 -3.67
CA ALA A 91 12.63 -22.06 -5.08
C ALA A 91 13.39 -21.01 -5.90
N PHE A 92 13.46 -19.75 -5.45
CA PHE A 92 14.17 -18.69 -6.16
C PHE A 92 15.61 -18.45 -5.68
N LYS A 93 16.05 -18.98 -4.53
CA LYS A 93 17.34 -18.60 -3.91
C LYS A 93 18.58 -18.79 -4.78
N ASN A 94 18.60 -19.82 -5.62
CA ASN A 94 19.75 -20.17 -6.48
C ASN A 94 19.41 -19.97 -7.96
N THR A 95 18.66 -18.90 -8.25
CA THR A 95 18.15 -18.63 -9.59
C THR A 95 18.62 -17.25 -10.07
N TRP A 96 18.27 -16.92 -11.31
CA TRP A 96 18.48 -15.62 -11.91
C TRP A 96 18.09 -14.45 -11.00
N VAL A 97 17.04 -14.60 -10.18
CA VAL A 97 16.60 -13.58 -9.19
C VAL A 97 17.71 -13.15 -8.24
N TYR A 98 18.64 -14.04 -7.88
CA TYR A 98 19.77 -13.75 -6.99
C TYR A 98 21.13 -13.77 -7.71
N GLY A 99 21.14 -13.57 -9.03
CA GLY A 99 22.37 -13.36 -9.79
C GLY A 99 23.05 -14.64 -10.26
N SER A 100 22.32 -15.74 -10.43
CA SER A 100 22.85 -16.97 -11.06
C SER A 100 22.97 -16.83 -12.59
N TYR A 101 23.60 -15.75 -13.06
CA TYR A 101 23.92 -15.45 -14.46
C TYR A 101 25.14 -14.51 -14.51
N ASP A 102 25.79 -14.41 -15.67
CA ASP A 102 26.90 -13.46 -15.87
C ASP A 102 26.34 -12.07 -16.27
N PRO A 103 26.45 -11.05 -15.39
CA PRO A 103 25.93 -9.71 -15.67
C PRO A 103 26.73 -8.97 -16.75
N GLU A 104 27.92 -9.43 -17.10
CA GLU A 104 28.76 -8.78 -18.12
C GLU A 104 28.40 -9.19 -19.55
N VAL A 105 27.56 -10.22 -19.75
CA VAL A 105 27.15 -10.70 -21.08
C VAL A 105 26.70 -9.56 -22.02
N PRO A 106 25.85 -8.60 -21.60
CA PRO A 106 25.45 -7.51 -22.47
C PRO A 106 26.60 -6.55 -22.82
N ASN A 107 27.50 -6.28 -21.87
CA ASN A 107 28.66 -5.41 -22.08
C ASN A 107 29.66 -6.08 -23.04
N VAL A 108 29.97 -7.35 -22.80
CA VAL A 108 30.87 -8.15 -23.64
C VAL A 108 30.34 -8.26 -25.07
N ALA A 109 29.03 -8.49 -25.25
CA ALA A 109 28.42 -8.53 -26.58
C ALA A 109 28.57 -7.18 -27.32
N SER A 110 28.35 -6.07 -26.62
CA SER A 110 28.52 -4.72 -27.16
C SER A 110 29.98 -4.43 -27.51
N ASP A 111 30.92 -4.76 -26.63
CA ASP A 111 32.35 -4.51 -26.81
C ASP A 111 32.92 -5.28 -28.00
N VAL A 112 32.53 -6.54 -28.18
CA VAL A 112 32.94 -7.35 -29.34
C VAL A 112 32.39 -6.79 -30.64
N CYS A 113 31.17 -6.25 -30.63
CA CYS A 113 30.61 -5.58 -31.81
C CYS A 113 31.39 -4.31 -32.16
N VAL A 114 31.76 -3.50 -31.16
CA VAL A 114 32.57 -2.29 -31.34
C VAL A 114 34.00 -2.62 -31.80
N GLU A 115 34.66 -3.62 -31.19
CA GLU A 115 36.02 -4.07 -31.52
C GLU A 115 36.17 -4.43 -33.01
N HIS A 116 35.12 -4.95 -33.63
CA HIS A 116 35.11 -5.43 -35.00
C HIS A 116 34.33 -4.55 -35.99
N ASP A 117 33.96 -3.33 -35.60
CA ASP A 117 33.20 -2.38 -36.44
C ASP A 117 31.88 -2.99 -36.97
N VAL A 118 31.21 -3.78 -36.14
CA VAL A 118 29.94 -4.44 -36.44
C VAL A 118 28.83 -3.71 -35.69
N ASP A 119 28.02 -2.92 -36.43
CA ASP A 119 26.82 -2.31 -35.86
C ASP A 119 25.57 -3.15 -36.16
N LEU A 120 24.97 -3.72 -35.11
CA LEU A 120 23.73 -4.49 -35.18
C LEU A 120 22.68 -3.85 -34.28
N TRP A 121 21.60 -3.37 -34.88
CA TRP A 121 20.45 -2.83 -34.17
C TRP A 121 19.83 -3.86 -33.22
N SER A 122 19.68 -5.11 -33.68
CA SER A 122 19.17 -6.22 -32.88
C SER A 122 19.99 -6.44 -31.61
N VAL A 123 21.33 -6.39 -31.67
CA VAL A 123 22.19 -6.54 -30.48
C VAL A 123 22.01 -5.38 -29.51
N LYS A 124 21.90 -4.14 -29.99
CA LYS A 124 21.61 -2.97 -29.13
C LYS A 124 20.26 -3.12 -28.41
N GLN A 125 19.23 -3.59 -29.11
CA GLN A 125 17.92 -3.87 -28.51
C GLN A 125 17.98 -5.03 -27.52
N MET A 126 18.71 -6.11 -27.83
CA MET A 126 18.92 -7.24 -26.94
C MET A 126 19.61 -6.80 -25.64
N VAL A 127 20.63 -5.96 -25.71
CA VAL A 127 21.30 -5.38 -24.52
C VAL A 127 20.32 -4.55 -23.67
N ALA A 128 19.49 -3.73 -24.31
CA ALA A 128 18.48 -2.94 -23.60
C ALA A 128 17.40 -3.83 -22.94
N LEU A 129 16.94 -4.86 -23.65
CA LEU A 129 15.97 -5.83 -23.14
C LEU A 129 16.54 -6.62 -21.97
N PHE A 130 17.80 -7.06 -22.05
CA PHE A 130 18.49 -7.73 -20.95
C PHE A 130 18.49 -6.88 -19.67
N LYS A 131 18.87 -5.60 -19.78
CA LYS A 131 18.84 -4.66 -18.63
C LYS A 131 17.43 -4.47 -18.07
N LYS A 132 16.40 -4.46 -18.92
CA LYS A 132 14.99 -4.41 -18.48
C LYS A 132 14.63 -5.67 -17.67
N GLN A 133 15.10 -6.85 -18.08
CA GLN A 133 14.91 -8.08 -17.31
C GLN A 133 15.58 -8.00 -15.94
N GLU A 134 16.80 -7.47 -15.84
CA GLU A 134 17.48 -7.29 -14.55
C GLU A 134 16.70 -6.39 -13.58
N GLN A 135 16.04 -5.34 -14.10
CA GLN A 135 15.16 -4.49 -13.30
C GLN A 135 13.94 -5.26 -12.77
N LEU A 136 13.35 -6.13 -13.60
CA LEU A 136 12.26 -7.00 -13.16
C LEU A 136 12.73 -8.04 -12.13
N LEU A 137 13.93 -8.63 -12.31
CA LEU A 137 14.52 -9.52 -11.31
C LEU A 137 14.68 -8.84 -9.95
N ALA A 138 15.10 -7.57 -9.94
CA ALA A 138 15.18 -6.78 -8.71
C ALA A 138 13.79 -6.59 -8.06
N ALA A 139 12.74 -6.34 -8.86
CA ALA A 139 11.37 -6.23 -8.37
C ALA A 139 10.84 -7.56 -7.80
N VAL A 140 11.17 -8.69 -8.42
CA VAL A 140 10.88 -10.04 -7.90
C VAL A 140 11.58 -10.24 -6.56
N ARG A 141 12.88 -9.93 -6.47
CA ARG A 141 13.67 -10.07 -5.25
C ARG A 141 13.07 -9.30 -4.07
N VAL A 142 12.70 -8.04 -4.28
CA VAL A 142 12.03 -7.22 -3.26
C VAL A 142 10.68 -7.83 -2.85
N THR A 143 9.92 -8.35 -3.81
CA THR A 143 8.61 -8.97 -3.52
C THR A 143 8.77 -10.26 -2.72
N LEU A 144 9.77 -11.10 -3.03
CA LEU A 144 10.11 -12.29 -2.24
C LEU A 144 10.57 -11.93 -0.83
N GLN A 145 11.30 -10.84 -0.64
CA GLN A 145 11.64 -10.33 0.70
C GLN A 145 10.41 -9.87 1.49
N MET A 146 9.45 -9.22 0.84
CA MET A 146 8.17 -8.87 1.48
C MET A 146 7.39 -10.12 1.90
N LEU A 147 7.39 -11.16 1.06
CA LEU A 147 6.81 -12.45 1.39
C LEU A 147 7.50 -13.12 2.58
N GLN A 148 8.83 -13.13 2.62
CA GLN A 148 9.61 -13.63 3.78
C GLN A 148 9.26 -12.91 5.09
N ASN A 149 8.93 -11.62 5.01
CA ASN A 149 8.57 -10.83 6.18
C ASN A 149 7.10 -10.97 6.59
N SER A 150 6.28 -11.64 5.78
CA SER A 150 4.85 -11.82 6.05
C SER A 150 4.59 -12.77 7.21
N ASP A 151 3.43 -12.60 7.85
CA ASP A 151 2.99 -13.47 8.95
C ASP A 151 2.78 -14.92 8.50
N LEU A 152 2.32 -15.13 7.26
CA LEU A 152 2.15 -16.46 6.69
C LEU A 152 3.50 -17.19 6.60
N TYR A 153 4.54 -16.54 6.07
CA TYR A 153 5.86 -17.13 5.97
C TYR A 153 6.44 -17.44 7.36
N LYS A 154 6.31 -16.51 8.30
CA LYS A 154 6.76 -16.71 9.68
C LYS A 154 6.05 -17.89 10.34
N MET A 155 4.73 -17.99 10.18
CA MET A 155 3.91 -19.07 10.70
C MET A 155 4.33 -20.43 10.12
N GLU A 156 4.54 -20.54 8.81
CA GLU A 156 5.01 -21.78 8.17
C GLU A 156 6.38 -22.23 8.68
N ASN A 157 7.24 -21.29 9.09
CA ASN A 157 8.60 -21.55 9.56
C ASN A 157 8.73 -21.59 11.10
N GLY A 158 7.62 -21.57 11.84
CA GLY A 158 7.64 -21.58 13.31
C GLY A 158 8.25 -20.31 13.94
N ILE A 159 8.32 -19.22 13.18
CA ILE A 159 8.80 -17.92 13.65
C ILE A 159 7.64 -17.21 14.35
N PRO A 160 7.84 -16.68 15.57
CA PRO A 160 6.80 -15.95 16.29
C PRO A 160 6.26 -14.77 15.48
N VAL A 161 4.95 -14.73 15.32
CA VAL A 161 4.24 -13.60 14.73
C VAL A 161 3.79 -12.68 15.86
N MET A 162 4.37 -11.49 15.95
CA MET A 162 3.80 -10.43 16.80
C MET A 162 2.53 -9.93 16.14
N LYS A 163 1.39 -10.53 16.48
CA LYS A 163 0.11 -9.86 16.24
C LYS A 163 0.15 -8.58 17.06
N GLN A 164 0.00 -7.44 16.41
CA GLN A 164 -0.35 -6.22 17.12
C GLN A 164 -1.69 -6.53 17.81
N GLU A 165 -1.63 -6.80 19.12
CA GLU A 165 -2.83 -6.81 19.93
C GLU A 165 -3.43 -5.41 19.77
N ALA A 166 -4.57 -5.33 19.11
CA ALA A 166 -5.39 -4.14 19.15
C ALA A 166 -5.83 -3.98 20.61
N ASN A 167 -5.01 -3.30 21.41
CA ASN A 167 -5.36 -2.94 22.77
C ASN A 167 -6.47 -1.89 22.66
N ILE A 168 -7.71 -2.34 22.72
CA ILE A 168 -8.85 -1.47 22.93
C ILE A 168 -8.78 -1.04 24.40
N GLN A 169 -8.14 0.09 24.66
CA GLN A 169 -8.22 0.75 25.96
C GLN A 169 -9.60 1.43 26.08
N VAL A 170 -10.50 0.83 26.85
CA VAL A 170 -11.70 1.49 27.33
C VAL A 170 -11.41 2.05 28.72
N SER A 171 -11.21 3.37 28.81
CA SER A 171 -11.08 4.09 30.07
C SER A 171 -12.26 5.06 30.24
N GLY A 172 -12.82 5.11 31.45
CA GLY A 172 -13.77 6.15 31.86
C GLY A 172 -15.27 5.81 31.90
N ASN A 173 -15.71 4.62 31.46
CA ASN A 173 -17.15 4.30 31.42
C ASN A 173 -17.55 3.05 32.22
N SER A 174 -18.24 3.26 33.34
CA SER A 174 -19.01 2.22 34.03
C SER A 174 -20.19 1.77 33.16
N GLY A 175 -20.20 0.50 32.73
CA GLY A 175 -21.30 -0.09 31.95
C GLY A 175 -20.97 -0.53 30.52
N SER A 176 -19.68 -0.54 30.13
CA SER A 176 -19.30 -1.02 28.78
C SER A 176 -19.46 -2.54 28.66
N SER A 177 -20.36 -2.99 27.79
CA SER A 177 -20.45 -4.40 27.39
C SER A 177 -19.54 -4.66 26.20
N ILE A 178 -18.40 -5.33 26.40
CA ILE A 178 -17.51 -5.78 25.33
C ILE A 178 -17.89 -7.21 24.96
N ASN A 179 -18.42 -7.41 23.76
CA ASN A 179 -18.74 -8.74 23.22
C ASN A 179 -17.59 -9.21 22.32
N ILE A 180 -16.87 -10.25 22.72
CA ILE A 180 -15.81 -10.88 21.93
C ILE A 180 -16.31 -12.27 21.50
N ASN A 181 -16.23 -12.59 20.20
CA ASN A 181 -16.69 -13.84 19.59
C ASN A 181 -18.21 -14.15 19.63
N SER A 182 -19.07 -13.14 19.75
CA SER A 182 -20.53 -13.37 19.73
C SER A 182 -21.14 -13.06 18.35
N SER A 183 -21.54 -14.11 17.64
CA SER A 183 -22.38 -14.01 16.44
C SER A 183 -23.76 -13.45 16.81
N GLY A 184 -24.14 -12.28 16.26
CA GLY A 184 -25.47 -11.68 16.46
C GLY A 184 -25.63 -10.81 17.70
N ALA A 185 -24.54 -10.41 18.36
CA ALA A 185 -24.63 -9.51 19.51
C ALA A 185 -24.84 -8.05 19.10
N THR A 186 -25.86 -7.40 19.66
CA THR A 186 -26.06 -5.94 19.59
C THR A 186 -25.61 -5.30 20.90
N ALA A 187 -24.65 -4.38 20.84
CA ALA A 187 -24.29 -3.53 21.97
C ALA A 187 -25.03 -2.20 21.85
N SER A 188 -25.75 -1.80 22.90
CA SER A 188 -26.38 -0.48 22.99
C SER A 188 -25.68 0.32 24.09
N VAL A 189 -25.17 1.49 23.74
CA VAL A 189 -24.61 2.44 24.70
C VAL A 189 -25.70 3.43 25.09
N THR A 190 -26.06 3.49 26.37
CA THR A 190 -26.86 4.57 26.93
C THR A 190 -25.91 5.56 27.58
N VAL A 191 -25.70 6.71 26.94
CA VAL A 191 -24.92 7.81 27.53
C VAL A 191 -25.89 8.74 28.24
N ASN A 192 -25.68 8.95 29.54
CA ASN A 192 -26.34 10.05 30.25
C ASN A 192 -25.60 11.34 29.90
N TYR A 193 -26.23 12.22 29.11
CA TYR A 193 -25.67 13.53 28.79
C TYR A 193 -25.69 14.41 30.04
N ASN A 194 -24.49 14.82 30.50
CA ASN A 194 -24.34 15.83 31.53
C ASN A 194 -24.05 17.17 30.86
N GLU A 195 -25.02 18.09 30.86
CA GLU A 195 -24.87 19.41 30.26
C GLU A 195 -23.76 20.22 30.97
N PRO A 196 -22.79 20.78 30.23
CA PRO A 196 -21.79 21.69 30.78
C PRO A 196 -22.42 22.89 31.51
N THR A 197 -21.95 23.19 32.72
CA THR A 197 -22.50 24.29 33.55
C THR A 197 -22.34 25.67 32.90
N ILE A 198 -21.40 25.82 31.96
CA ILE A 198 -21.12 27.07 31.26
C ILE A 198 -22.36 27.65 30.56
N PHE A 199 -23.28 26.82 30.07
CA PHE A 199 -24.52 27.30 29.45
C PHE A 199 -25.45 27.97 30.47
N ALA A 200 -25.57 27.40 31.67
CA ALA A 200 -26.34 27.99 32.77
C ALA A 200 -25.68 29.28 33.29
N ASP A 201 -24.34 29.31 33.35
CA ASP A 201 -23.58 30.48 33.75
C ASP A 201 -23.77 31.64 32.76
N MET A 202 -23.79 31.35 31.45
CA MET A 202 -24.07 32.34 30.41
C MET A 202 -25.49 32.91 30.51
N ILE A 203 -26.51 32.07 30.74
CA ILE A 203 -27.89 32.54 30.96
C ILE A 203 -27.96 33.46 32.18
N SER A 204 -27.24 33.11 33.25
CA SER A 204 -27.18 33.93 34.47
C SER A 204 -26.49 35.27 34.21
N ALA A 205 -25.43 35.28 33.40
CA ALA A 205 -24.75 36.51 32.99
C ALA A 205 -25.68 37.42 32.16
N ILE A 206 -26.44 36.87 31.20
CA ILE A 206 -27.41 37.65 30.40
C ILE A 206 -28.41 38.35 31.32
N LYS A 207 -29.04 37.60 32.24
CA LYS A 207 -30.04 38.14 33.20
C LYS A 207 -29.50 39.19 34.15
N SER A 208 -28.17 39.23 34.34
CA SER A 208 -27.52 40.17 35.25
C SER A 208 -27.07 41.47 34.57
N ASN A 209 -27.22 41.60 33.24
CA ASN A 209 -26.71 42.72 32.45
C ASN A 209 -27.74 43.84 32.14
N ASP A 210 -28.90 43.85 32.82
CA ASP A 210 -29.96 44.88 32.68
C ASP A 210 -30.32 45.18 31.20
N LEU A 211 -30.52 44.11 30.43
CA LEU A 211 -30.92 44.17 29.03
C LEU A 211 -32.43 44.36 28.90
N ASP A 212 -32.90 44.89 27.77
CA ASP A 212 -34.33 44.89 27.50
C ASP A 212 -34.87 43.46 27.30
N ASN A 213 -36.16 43.27 27.58
CA ASN A 213 -36.80 41.96 27.56
C ASN A 213 -36.70 41.22 26.21
N GLU A 214 -36.62 41.94 25.09
CA GLU A 214 -36.54 41.33 23.77
C GLU A 214 -35.13 40.82 23.50
N THR A 215 -34.12 41.65 23.78
CA THR A 215 -32.70 41.29 23.67
C THR A 215 -32.33 40.15 24.62
N GLU A 216 -32.76 40.21 25.89
CA GLU A 216 -32.51 39.14 26.86
C GLU A 216 -33.03 37.80 26.33
N LYS A 217 -34.26 37.78 25.83
CA LYS A 217 -34.88 36.55 25.30
C LYS A 217 -34.10 35.99 24.12
N VAL A 218 -33.73 36.83 23.14
CA VAL A 218 -32.97 36.41 21.96
C VAL A 218 -31.62 35.81 22.36
N LEU A 219 -30.92 36.40 23.33
CA LEU A 219 -29.64 35.89 23.80
C LEU A 219 -29.78 34.55 24.54
N ILE A 220 -30.82 34.40 25.38
CA ILE A 220 -31.11 33.13 26.07
C ILE A 220 -31.43 32.03 25.05
N ASP A 221 -32.26 32.33 24.03
CA ASP A 221 -32.61 31.38 22.97
C ASP A 221 -31.37 30.90 22.21
N ASN A 222 -30.42 31.81 21.93
CA ASN A 222 -29.13 31.46 21.32
C ASN A 222 -28.27 30.53 22.20
N VAL A 223 -28.22 30.76 23.51
CA VAL A 223 -27.49 29.88 24.44
C VAL A 223 -28.15 28.50 24.53
N GLN A 224 -29.48 28.44 24.55
CA GLN A 224 -30.22 27.18 24.58
C GLN A 224 -30.05 26.38 23.28
N ALA A 225 -30.07 27.04 22.12
CA ALA A 225 -29.79 26.40 20.83
C ALA A 225 -28.37 25.82 20.80
N LEU A 226 -27.40 26.55 21.36
CA LEU A 226 -26.02 26.10 21.49
C LEU A 226 -25.91 24.85 22.40
N ALA A 227 -26.58 24.86 23.56
CA ALA A 227 -26.61 23.73 24.49
C ALA A 227 -27.27 22.47 23.89
N ALA A 228 -28.40 22.63 23.19
CA ALA A 228 -29.07 21.53 22.48
C ALA A 228 -28.20 20.94 21.35
N SER A 229 -27.42 21.78 20.68
CA SER A 229 -26.48 21.36 19.64
C SER A 229 -25.28 20.60 20.20
N HIS A 230 -24.87 20.91 21.44
CA HIS A 230 -23.85 20.14 22.16
C HIS A 230 -24.32 18.70 22.45
N GLN A 231 -25.58 18.52 22.85
CA GLN A 231 -26.14 17.19 23.08
C GLN A 231 -26.32 16.38 21.77
N SER A 232 -26.70 17.04 20.68
CA SER A 232 -27.06 16.38 19.41
C SER A 232 -25.89 16.18 18.43
N GLY A 233 -24.68 16.67 18.77
CA GLY A 233 -23.46 16.46 17.98
C GLY A 233 -23.18 17.52 16.89
N GLY A 234 -23.94 18.62 16.85
CA GLY A 234 -23.80 19.73 15.90
C GLY A 234 -23.14 20.98 16.50
N PHE A 235 -22.34 20.82 17.55
CA PHE A 235 -21.87 21.95 18.37
C PHE A 235 -20.99 22.95 17.59
N LYS A 236 -20.16 22.47 16.66
CA LYS A 236 -19.22 23.31 15.92
C LYS A 236 -19.91 24.32 15.01
N GLU A 237 -20.97 23.89 14.34
CA GLU A 237 -21.81 24.73 13.50
C GLU A 237 -22.59 25.71 14.36
N ALA A 238 -23.23 25.23 15.43
CA ALA A 238 -23.97 26.08 16.37
C ALA A 238 -23.09 27.11 17.07
N TYR A 239 -21.82 26.80 17.36
CA TYR A 239 -20.87 27.75 17.93
C TYR A 239 -20.60 28.92 16.98
N LYS A 240 -20.48 28.66 15.67
CA LYS A 240 -20.29 29.74 14.67
C LYS A 240 -21.52 30.64 14.60
N ASP A 241 -22.70 30.03 14.52
CA ASP A 241 -23.97 30.76 14.46
C ASP A 241 -24.18 31.58 15.74
N PHE A 242 -23.87 30.99 16.90
CA PHE A 242 -23.87 31.68 18.19
C PHE A 242 -22.96 32.90 18.17
N MET A 243 -21.68 32.74 17.81
CA MET A 243 -20.71 33.85 17.77
C MET A 243 -21.12 34.97 16.82
N GLN A 244 -21.81 34.63 15.72
CA GLN A 244 -22.38 35.61 14.79
C GLN A 244 -23.56 36.35 15.44
N ASN A 245 -24.50 35.62 16.03
CA ASN A 245 -25.73 36.16 16.60
C ASN A 245 -25.50 37.01 17.85
N VAL A 246 -24.47 36.72 18.65
CA VAL A 246 -24.16 37.45 19.88
C VAL A 246 -23.11 38.55 19.69
N SER A 247 -22.64 38.79 18.47
CA SER A 247 -21.55 39.74 18.17
C SER A 247 -21.80 41.15 18.71
N ALA A 248 -23.04 41.64 18.68
CA ALA A 248 -23.42 42.94 19.25
C ALA A 248 -23.37 43.00 20.79
N HIS A 249 -23.37 41.84 21.45
CA HIS A 249 -23.37 41.68 22.91
C HIS A 249 -22.16 40.86 23.40
N ILE A 250 -21.09 40.82 22.61
CA ILE A 250 -19.93 39.94 22.86
C ILE A 250 -19.26 40.19 24.22
N THR A 251 -19.40 41.39 24.79
CA THR A 251 -18.90 41.74 26.11
C THR A 251 -19.52 40.90 27.22
N VAL A 252 -20.79 40.51 27.09
CA VAL A 252 -21.49 39.60 28.03
C VAL A 252 -20.86 38.21 27.99
N PHE A 253 -20.40 37.77 26.81
CA PHE A 253 -19.93 36.41 26.58
C PHE A 253 -18.41 36.24 26.63
N SER A 254 -17.64 37.33 26.59
CA SER A 254 -16.17 37.34 26.61
C SER A 254 -15.55 36.44 27.69
N PRO A 255 -16.04 36.41 28.95
CA PRO A 255 -15.51 35.52 29.98
C PRO A 255 -15.67 34.01 29.68
N PHE A 256 -16.61 33.66 28.80
CA PHE A 256 -17.00 32.28 28.51
C PHE A 256 -16.41 31.75 27.20
N ILE A 257 -15.86 32.61 26.32
CA ILE A 257 -15.39 32.22 24.98
C ILE A 257 -14.37 31.08 25.06
N SER A 258 -13.38 31.17 25.94
CA SER A 258 -12.36 30.11 26.10
C SER A 258 -12.97 28.80 26.58
N GLY A 259 -13.96 28.86 27.48
CA GLY A 259 -14.67 27.68 27.98
C GLY A 259 -15.55 27.03 26.91
N LEU A 260 -16.21 27.84 26.07
CA LEU A 260 -17.00 27.34 24.93
C LEU A 260 -16.11 26.73 23.85
N ALA A 261 -14.96 27.34 23.57
CA ALA A 261 -14.00 26.79 22.60
C ALA A 261 -13.41 25.44 23.04
N ALA A 262 -13.33 25.18 24.35
CA ALA A 262 -12.90 23.89 24.89
C ALA A 262 -13.95 22.77 24.73
N LEU A 263 -15.18 23.10 24.34
CA LEU A 263 -16.26 22.14 24.04
C LEU A 263 -16.34 21.77 22.55
N LEU A 264 -15.48 22.36 21.68
CA LEU A 264 -15.32 21.99 20.26
C LEU A 264 -14.48 20.73 20.08
#